data_AF-A0A9X8IXZ0-F1
#
_entry.id   AF-A0A9X8IXZ0-F1
#
_cell.length_a   1.000
_cell.length_b   1.000
_cell.length_c   1.000
_cell.angle_alpha   90.00
_cell.angle_beta   90.00
_cell.angle_gamma   90.00
#
_symmetry.space_group_name_H-M   'P 1'
#
loop_
_entity.id
_entity.type
_entity.pdbx_description
1 polymer ?
#
loop_
_entity_poly.entity_id
_entity_poly.type
_entity_poly.pdbx_seq_one_letter_code
_entity_poly.pdbx_strand_id
1 'polypeptide(L)'
;MPGYEALQWYPIEVRRGKQTFQFEVYRSDNEISVFYIDELGRKRVVTSTEELVMMLVVDEDKRRFLEFVGDSEWVLLDGVCTERGMTKDEIAAYLYLKVRLLEEMEAR
;
A
#
# COMPACT_ATOMS: atom_id res chain seq x y z
N MET A 1 -31.27 -14.67 -1.57
CA MET A 1 -29.84 -14.75 -1.20
C MET A 1 -29.21 -13.45 -1.65
N PRO A 2 -28.54 -12.67 -0.78
CA PRO A 2 -27.84 -11.49 -1.24
C PRO A 2 -26.71 -11.95 -2.18
N GLY A 3 -26.64 -11.32 -3.35
CA GLY A 3 -25.77 -11.73 -4.44
C GLY A 3 -24.31 -11.66 -4.03
N TYR A 4 -23.54 -12.70 -4.35
CA TYR A 4 -22.09 -12.63 -4.31
C TYR A 4 -21.65 -11.60 -5.38
N GLU A 5 -21.33 -10.39 -4.94
CA GLU A 5 -20.73 -9.37 -5.82
C GLU A 5 -19.39 -9.88 -6.37
N ALA A 6 -19.15 -9.58 -7.64
CA ALA A 6 -17.96 -10.03 -8.34
C ALA A 6 -16.73 -9.29 -7.79
N LEU A 7 -15.87 -10.02 -7.08
CA LEU A 7 -14.56 -9.54 -6.64
C LEU A 7 -13.75 -9.09 -7.87
N GLN A 8 -13.33 -7.83 -7.92
CA GLN A 8 -12.54 -7.30 -9.02
C GLN A 8 -11.12 -7.00 -8.57
N TRP A 9 -10.18 -7.80 -9.05
CA TRP A 9 -8.75 -7.57 -8.97
C TRP A 9 -8.28 -7.01 -10.31
N TYR A 10 -7.59 -5.88 -10.30
CA TYR A 10 -6.99 -5.34 -11.52
C TYR A 10 -5.57 -4.80 -11.26
N PRO A 11 -4.60 -5.20 -12.11
CA PRO A 11 -3.25 -4.66 -12.04
C PRO A 11 -3.24 -3.24 -12.61
N ILE A 12 -2.48 -2.35 -11.98
CA ILE A 12 -2.27 -0.97 -12.43
C ILE A 12 -0.77 -0.69 -12.46
N GLU A 13 -0.34 -0.07 -13.55
CA GLU A 13 1.01 0.47 -13.68
C GLU A 13 0.98 1.99 -13.54
N VAL A 14 1.83 2.52 -12.68
CA VAL A 14 2.06 3.96 -12.53
C VAL A 14 3.46 4.27 -13.02
N ARG A 15 3.56 5.03 -14.10
CA ARG A 15 4.86 5.50 -14.63
C ARG A 15 5.23 6.84 -14.01
N ARG A 16 6.44 6.92 -13.44
CA ARG A 16 7.05 8.16 -12.96
C ARG A 16 8.45 8.28 -13.55
N GLY A 17 8.65 9.24 -14.44
CA GLY A 17 9.91 9.39 -15.17
C GLY A 17 10.25 8.13 -15.96
N LYS A 18 11.38 7.48 -15.63
CA LYS A 18 11.84 6.22 -16.26
C LYS A 18 11.40 4.96 -15.51
N GLN A 19 10.82 5.10 -14.33
CA GLN A 19 10.41 3.98 -13.49
C GLN A 19 8.94 3.66 -13.70
N THR A 20 8.61 2.38 -13.61
CA THR A 20 7.23 1.87 -13.63
C THR A 20 7.00 1.15 -12.31
N PHE A 21 5.97 1.57 -11.59
CA PHE A 21 5.54 0.99 -10.33
C PHE A 21 4.30 0.15 -10.57
N GLN A 22 4.29 -1.07 -10.06
CA GLN A 22 3.18 -2.00 -10.22
C GLN A 22 2.37 -2.08 -8.94
N PHE A 23 1.06 -1.99 -9.10
CA PHE A 23 0.10 -2.12 -8.03
C PHE A 23 -0.97 -3.13 -8.42
N GLU A 24 -1.57 -3.77 -7.43
CA GLU A 24 -2.78 -4.53 -7.61
C GLU A 24 -3.87 -3.92 -6.74
N VAL A 25 -5.00 -3.60 -7.34
CA VAL A 25 -6.14 -3.02 -6.65
C VAL A 25 -7.20 -4.08 -6.46
N TYR A 26 -7.62 -4.23 -5.22
CA TYR A 26 -8.80 -4.98 -4.83
C TYR A 26 -9.95 -4.01 -4.63
N ARG A 27 -11.05 -4.26 -5.32
CA ARG A 27 -12.28 -3.49 -5.15
C ARG A 27 -13.42 -4.40 -4.67
N SER A 28 -14.02 -4.00 -3.57
CA SER A 28 -15.36 -4.40 -3.14
C SER A 28 -16.25 -3.16 -3.09
N ASP A 29 -17.57 -3.32 -2.92
CA ASP A 29 -18.54 -2.23 -3.04
C ASP A 29 -18.21 -1.00 -2.19
N ASN A 30 -17.75 -1.21 -0.95
CA ASN A 30 -17.43 -0.12 -0.02
C ASN A 30 -15.94 -0.01 0.33
N GLU A 31 -15.08 -0.88 -0.21
CA GLU A 31 -13.66 -0.92 0.16
C GLU A 31 -12.78 -1.08 -1.07
N ILE A 32 -11.74 -0.24 -1.13
CA ILE A 32 -10.63 -0.38 -2.06
C ILE A 32 -9.37 -0.67 -1.26
N SER A 33 -8.73 -1.80 -1.53
CA SER A 33 -7.41 -2.12 -0.99
C SER A 33 -6.37 -2.03 -2.11
N VAL A 34 -5.22 -1.44 -1.82
CA VAL A 34 -4.13 -1.27 -2.79
C VAL A 34 -2.90 -2.01 -2.28
N PHE A 35 -2.34 -2.84 -3.15
CA PHE A 35 -1.13 -3.59 -2.87
C PHE A 35 -0.03 -3.15 -3.82
N TYR A 36 1.20 -3.05 -3.32
CA TYR A 36 2.38 -2.83 -4.13
C TYR A 36 2.94 -4.18 -4.62
N ILE A 37 3.34 -4.26 -5.88
CA ILE A 37 4.01 -5.44 -6.42
C ILE A 37 5.50 -5.14 -6.52
N ASP A 38 6.31 -5.86 -5.73
CA ASP A 38 7.75 -5.65 -5.73
C ASP A 38 8.43 -6.22 -6.99
N GLU A 39 9.72 -5.96 -7.14
CA GLU A 39 10.51 -6.39 -8.31
C GLU A 39 10.55 -7.92 -8.51
N LEU A 40 10.22 -8.70 -7.47
CA LEU A 40 10.12 -10.16 -7.53
C LEU A 40 8.69 -10.64 -7.78
N GLY A 41 7.75 -9.73 -8.04
CA GLY A 41 6.34 -10.02 -8.25
C GLY A 41 5.57 -10.33 -6.97
N ARG A 42 6.13 -10.02 -5.79
CA ARG A 42 5.45 -10.29 -4.51
C ARG A 42 4.51 -9.16 -4.15
N LYS A 43 3.32 -9.52 -3.69
CA LYS A 43 2.33 -8.60 -3.16
C LYS A 43 2.77 -8.08 -1.79
N ARG A 44 2.79 -6.76 -1.64
CA ARG A 44 3.10 -6.05 -0.41
C ARG A 44 1.92 -5.21 0.03
N VAL A 45 1.54 -5.31 1.30
CA VAL A 45 0.52 -4.44 1.88
C VAL A 45 1.14 -3.06 2.11
N VAL A 46 0.42 -2.01 1.73
CA VAL A 46 0.81 -0.63 2.00
C VAL A 46 0.04 -0.13 3.22
N THR A 47 0.73 0.41 4.21
CA THR A 47 0.13 0.99 5.42
C THR A 47 0.92 2.22 5.87
N SER A 48 0.33 3.08 6.69
CA SER A 48 1.07 4.21 7.26
C SER A 48 1.99 3.76 8.39
N THR A 49 3.13 4.44 8.53
CA THR A 49 4.06 4.26 9.65
C THR A 49 3.37 4.60 10.98
N GLU A 50 2.54 5.63 10.99
CA GLU A 50 1.79 6.06 12.18
C GLU A 50 0.85 4.96 12.69
N GLU A 51 0.03 4.37 11.80
CA GLU A 51 -0.88 3.28 12.17
C GLU A 51 -0.13 2.08 12.75
N LEU A 52 0.98 1.67 12.12
CA LEU A 52 1.77 0.55 12.62
C LEU A 52 2.41 0.85 13.97
N VAL A 53 2.96 2.05 14.17
CA VAL A 53 3.55 2.44 15.47
C VAL A 53 2.50 2.46 16.58
N MET A 54 1.27 2.88 16.27
CA MET A 54 0.15 2.83 17.23
C MET A 54 -0.25 1.40 17.62
N MET A 55 -0.05 0.43 16.72
CA MET A 55 -0.33 -0.98 16.99
C MET A 55 0.75 -1.67 17.82
N LEU A 56 1.97 -1.14 17.83
CA LEU A 56 3.07 -1.66 18.66
C LEU A 56 2.88 -1.24 20.12
N VAL A 57 2.81 -2.22 21.03
CA VAL A 57 2.57 -1.96 22.46
C VAL A 57 3.88 -1.65 23.20
N VAL A 58 4.97 -2.29 22.79
CA VAL A 58 6.28 -2.21 23.47
C VAL A 58 7.12 -1.09 22.84
N ASP A 59 7.61 -0.16 23.67
CA ASP A 59 8.38 1.00 23.19
C ASP A 59 9.72 0.63 22.55
N GLU A 60 10.34 -0.47 23.01
CA GLU A 60 11.55 -1.00 22.36
C GLU A 60 11.26 -1.48 20.92
N ASP A 61 10.12 -2.13 20.70
CA ASP A 61 9.71 -2.57 19.37
C ASP A 61 9.37 -1.38 18.47
N LYS A 62 8.71 -0.33 19.00
CA LYS A 62 8.48 0.93 18.27
C LYS A 62 9.78 1.56 17.80
N ARG A 63 10.77 1.67 18.70
CA ARG A 63 12.07 2.25 18.36
C ARG A 63 12.77 1.44 17.28
N ARG A 64 12.82 0.11 17.43
CA ARG A 64 13.45 -0.80 16.46
C ARG A 64 12.76 -0.73 15.10
N PHE A 65 11.43 -0.64 15.08
CA PHE A 65 10.65 -0.47 13.86
C PHE A 65 11.00 0.85 13.16
N LEU A 66 10.99 1.97 13.88
CA LEU A 66 11.34 3.29 13.33
C LEU A 66 12.79 3.35 12.81
N GLU A 67 13.74 2.70 13.50
CA GLU A 67 15.12 2.56 13.00
C GLU A 67 15.18 1.81 11.66
N PHE A 68 14.25 0.87 11.43
CA PHE A 68 14.22 0.04 10.23
C PHE A 68 13.49 0.68 9.05
N VAL A 69 12.33 1.31 9.30
CA VAL A 69 11.55 1.98 8.23
C VAL A 69 12.05 3.39 7.93
N GLY A 70 12.84 3.98 8.84
CA GLY A 70 13.36 5.33 8.73
C GLY A 70 12.25 6.39 8.78
N ASP A 71 12.49 7.54 8.14
CA ASP A 71 11.56 8.67 8.09
C ASP A 71 10.44 8.50 7.04
N SER A 72 10.18 7.28 6.59
CA SER A 72 9.14 7.03 5.58
C SER A 72 7.75 7.11 6.21
N GLU A 73 6.81 7.79 5.56
CA GLU A 73 5.41 7.86 5.99
C GLU A 73 4.62 6.58 5.67
N TRP A 74 5.10 5.80 4.71
CA TRP A 74 4.41 4.60 4.21
C TRP A 74 5.33 3.39 4.25
N VAL A 75 4.78 2.25 4.64
CA VAL A 75 5.53 1.00 4.84
C VAL A 75 4.95 -0.10 3.97
N LEU A 76 5.84 -0.93 3.43
CA LEU A 76 5.52 -2.16 2.71
C LEU A 76 5.69 -3.37 3.63
N LEU A 77 4.65 -4.20 3.73
CA LEU A 77 4.66 -5.44 4.53
C LEU A 77 4.62 -6.67 3.61
N ASP A 78 5.47 -7.68 3.85
CA ASP A 78 5.29 -9.04 3.28
C ASP A 78 4.42 -9.96 4.13
N GLY A 79 4.13 -9.60 5.38
CA GLY A 79 3.48 -10.49 6.35
C GLY A 79 4.38 -11.58 6.93
N VAL A 80 5.70 -11.57 6.64
CA VAL A 80 6.67 -12.59 7.07
C VAL A 80 7.93 -11.99 7.73
N CYS A 81 7.96 -10.67 7.99
CA CYS A 81 9.01 -9.92 8.72
C CYS A 81 10.01 -9.10 7.87
N THR A 82 9.78 -8.87 6.56
CA THR A 82 10.51 -7.82 5.82
C THR A 82 9.62 -6.62 5.56
N GLU A 83 9.49 -5.81 6.59
CA GLU A 83 8.88 -4.49 6.51
C GLU A 83 9.89 -3.52 5.92
N ARG A 84 9.49 -2.52 5.14
CA ARG A 84 10.42 -1.43 4.82
C ARG A 84 9.66 -0.15 4.54
N GLY A 85 10.32 0.97 4.80
CA GLY A 85 9.85 2.26 4.31
C GLY A 85 9.76 2.26 2.77
N MET A 86 8.71 2.88 2.25
CA MET A 86 8.61 3.22 0.83
C MET A 86 9.60 4.34 0.50
N THR A 87 10.19 4.27 -0.68
CA THR A 87 11.00 5.36 -1.23
C THR A 87 10.11 6.53 -1.66
N LYS A 88 10.71 7.71 -1.88
CA LYS A 88 9.95 8.91 -2.29
C LYS A 88 9.18 8.69 -3.60
N ASP A 89 9.77 7.98 -4.57
CA ASP A 89 9.11 7.72 -5.86
C ASP A 89 7.97 6.71 -5.72
N GLU A 90 8.13 5.68 -4.87
CA GLU A 90 7.06 4.74 -4.54
C GLU A 90 5.89 5.44 -3.84
N ILE A 91 6.17 6.31 -2.86
CA ILE A 91 5.15 7.13 -2.18
C ILE A 91 4.41 8.00 -3.20
N ALA A 92 5.15 8.70 -4.07
CA ALA A 92 4.55 9.55 -5.08
C ALA A 92 3.66 8.76 -6.05
N ALA A 93 4.08 7.56 -6.47
CA ALA A 93 3.29 6.68 -7.31
C ALA A 93 2.02 6.18 -6.60
N TYR A 94 2.14 5.76 -5.34
CA TYR A 94 1.04 5.30 -4.52
C TYR A 94 0.00 6.41 -4.26
N LEU A 95 0.43 7.61 -3.88
CA LEU A 95 -0.47 8.74 -3.64
C LEU A 95 -1.21 9.17 -4.91
N TYR A 96 -0.53 9.17 -6.06
CA TYR A 96 -1.17 9.44 -7.35
C TYR A 96 -2.27 8.40 -7.65
N LEU A 97 -1.97 7.12 -7.44
CA LEU A 97 -2.95 6.06 -7.61
C LEU A 97 -4.14 6.24 -6.67
N LYS A 98 -3.90 6.52 -5.38
CA LYS A 98 -4.94 6.70 -4.37
C LYS A 98 -5.89 7.84 -4.72
N VAL A 99 -5.38 8.99 -5.18
CA VAL A 99 -6.23 10.11 -5.64
C VAL A 99 -7.09 9.71 -6.82
N ARG A 100 -6.52 9.04 -7.84
CA ARG A 100 -7.30 8.58 -9.00
C ARG A 100 -8.39 7.58 -8.63
N LEU A 101 -8.10 6.65 -7.73
CA LEU A 101 -9.09 5.68 -7.25
C LEU A 101 -10.21 6.36 -6.45
N LEU A 102 -9.90 7.39 -5.66
CA LEU A 102 -10.90 8.19 -4.94
C LEU A 102 -11.81 8.95 -5.92
N GLU A 103 -11.25 9.60 -6.95
CA GLU A 103 -12.02 10.28 -8.00
C GLU A 103 -12.95 9.30 -8.74
N GLU A 104 -12.49 8.08 -9.02
CA GLU A 104 -13.32 7.02 -9.63
C GLU A 104 -14.43 6.50 -8.71
N MET A 105 -14.26 6.58 -7.38
CA MET A 105 -15.31 6.26 -6.42
C MET A 105 -16.36 7.37 -6.35
N GLU A 106 -15.96 8.64 -6.33
CA GLU A 106 -16.86 9.79 -6.24
C GLU A 106 -17.67 10.04 -7.52
N ALA A 107 -17.15 9.61 -8.68
CA ALA A 107 -17.85 9.74 -9.96
C ALA A 107 -19.00 8.71 -10.17
N ARG A 108 -19.29 7.86 -9.17
CA ARG A 108 -20.39 6.88 -9.18
C ARG A 108 -21.57 7.34 -8.35
#